data_AF-A0A672YZC7-F1
#
_entry.id   AF-A0A672YZC7-F1
#
_cell.length_a   1.000
_cell.length_b   1.000
_cell.length_c   1.000
_cell.angle_alpha   90.00
_cell.angle_beta   90.00
_cell.angle_gamma   90.00
#
_symmetry.space_group_name_H-M   'P 1'
#
loop_
_entity.id
_entity.type
_entity.pdbx_description
1 polymer ?
#
loop_
_entity_poly.entity_id
_entity_poly.type
_entity_poly.pdbx_seq_one_letter_code
_entity_poly.pdbx_strand_id
1 'polypeptide(L)'
;ILQNIVCGHISHVPPNSFSFPPDDSIKCHPPPDNSEYFLLLLHILTVGEKRKPSEPLTQEENKRPRVVGDIPMDLINEVMATIADPAAIPETSLLSAHSARDEAARLEERRGVIEFHVIGNSLNQKPNKRILMWLVGLQNVFSHQLPRMPKEYITRLVFDPKHKTLSLIKDGRVIGGICFRMFPSQGFTEIVFCAVTSNEQVKGYGTHLMNHLKEYHIKHEILNFLTYADEYAIGYFKKQGFSKDIKVPKAKYVGYIKDYEGATLMGCELNPSIPYTEFSVIIKKQKEIIKKLIERKQAQIRKVYPGLSCFKEGVRQIPIESIPGIRETGWKPMGKGKELKDPDQLYSSLKTILQHVKSHQNAWPFMEPVKKTEAPGYYQVIRFPMDLKTMSERLKSRYYTTRKLFMADMQRIFTNCREYNPPESEYYKCANLLEKFFYTKIKEAGLIEK
;
A
#
# COMPACT_ATOMS: atom_id res chain seq x y z
N ILE A 1 41.74 -43.24 -26.20
CA ILE A 1 42.44 -41.94 -26.19
C ILE A 1 42.35 -41.45 -24.73
N LEU A 2 43.11 -42.05 -23.79
CA LEU A 2 44.48 -41.63 -23.37
C LEU A 2 44.50 -40.13 -23.05
N GLN A 3 44.55 -39.77 -21.75
CA GLN A 3 45.75 -39.26 -21.03
C GLN A 3 46.18 -37.87 -21.56
N ASN A 4 46.58 -36.85 -20.80
CA ASN A 4 46.96 -36.64 -19.41
C ASN A 4 47.32 -35.13 -19.29
N ILE A 5 47.85 -34.74 -18.12
CA ILE A 5 48.66 -33.55 -17.78
C ILE A 5 47.87 -32.54 -16.92
N VAL A 6 47.87 -32.70 -15.57
CA VAL A 6 48.90 -32.27 -14.57
C VAL A 6 48.87 -30.73 -14.42
N CYS A 7 48.97 -30.07 -13.27
CA CYS A 7 48.96 -30.32 -11.82
C CYS A 7 49.30 -28.92 -11.23
N GLY A 8 48.71 -28.51 -10.11
CA GLY A 8 49.10 -27.26 -9.44
C GLY A 8 48.84 -27.35 -7.94
N HIS A 9 49.92 -27.26 -7.16
CA HIS A 9 50.01 -27.60 -5.75
C HIS A 9 49.14 -26.77 -4.79
N ILE A 10 48.46 -27.49 -3.90
CA ILE A 10 48.39 -27.40 -2.42
C ILE A 10 48.43 -26.01 -1.75
N SER A 11 47.35 -25.70 -1.02
CA SER A 11 47.47 -25.24 0.37
C SER A 11 46.34 -25.88 1.21
N HIS A 12 46.76 -26.69 2.19
CA HIS A 12 45.89 -27.28 3.20
C HIS A 12 45.39 -26.19 4.16
N VAL A 13 44.09 -26.10 4.33
CA VAL A 13 43.40 -25.45 5.46
C VAL A 13 42.38 -26.47 5.98
N PRO A 14 42.30 -26.72 7.29
CA PRO A 14 41.55 -27.87 7.83
C PRO A 14 40.05 -27.77 7.54
N PRO A 15 39.34 -28.90 7.36
CA PRO A 15 37.89 -28.88 7.36
C PRO A 15 37.41 -28.60 8.78
N ASN A 16 37.01 -27.36 9.06
CA ASN A 16 36.19 -27.08 10.23
C ASN A 16 34.88 -27.85 10.05
N SER A 17 34.73 -28.86 10.90
CA SER A 17 33.53 -29.65 11.09
C SER A 17 32.35 -28.74 11.42
N PHE A 18 31.47 -28.50 10.46
CA PHE A 18 30.08 -28.14 10.75
C PHE A 18 29.22 -29.35 10.42
N SER A 19 28.97 -30.13 11.47
CA SER A 19 27.91 -31.13 11.51
C SER A 19 26.57 -30.41 11.32
N PHE A 20 25.89 -30.68 10.21
CA PHE A 20 24.49 -30.33 10.05
C PHE A 20 23.65 -31.29 10.92
N PRO A 21 22.72 -30.81 11.75
CA PRO A 21 21.82 -31.69 12.47
C PRO A 21 20.93 -32.44 11.46
N PRO A 22 20.62 -33.73 11.71
CA PRO A 22 19.67 -34.48 10.90
C PRO A 22 18.23 -34.18 11.33
N ASP A 23 17.32 -34.15 10.34
CA ASP A 23 15.86 -34.15 10.49
C ASP A 23 15.22 -32.97 11.24
N ASP A 24 15.04 -31.84 10.55
CA ASP A 24 13.98 -30.89 10.89
C ASP A 24 12.64 -31.35 10.26
N SER A 25 12.07 -32.41 10.82
CA SER A 25 10.61 -32.54 10.76
C SER A 25 10.03 -31.39 11.59
N ILE A 26 9.21 -30.54 10.99
CA ILE A 26 8.37 -29.62 11.77
C ILE A 26 7.36 -30.49 12.53
N LYS A 27 7.74 -30.98 13.72
CA LYS A 27 6.77 -31.43 14.71
C LYS A 27 6.20 -30.18 15.34
N CYS A 28 5.00 -29.80 14.90
CA CYS A 28 4.18 -28.87 15.64
C CYS A 28 3.92 -29.48 17.02
N HIS A 29 4.53 -28.91 18.06
CA HIS A 29 4.01 -29.13 19.41
C HIS A 29 2.58 -28.57 19.47
N PRO A 30 1.65 -29.24 20.19
CA PRO A 30 0.37 -28.62 20.48
C PRO A 30 0.63 -27.27 21.18
N PRO A 31 -0.13 -26.21 20.86
CA PRO A 31 0.05 -24.94 21.54
C PRO A 31 -0.20 -25.14 23.05
N PRO A 32 0.60 -24.49 23.93
CA PRO A 32 0.33 -24.54 25.36
C PRO A 32 -1.03 -23.87 25.65
N ASP A 33 -1.68 -24.35 26.70
CA ASP A 33 -3.01 -23.94 27.09
C ASP A 33 -3.07 -22.42 27.35
N ASN A 34 -4.24 -21.79 27.14
CA ASN A 34 -4.41 -20.32 27.16
C ASN A 34 -3.93 -19.64 28.47
N SER A 35 -3.73 -20.38 29.56
CA SER A 35 -3.20 -19.89 30.83
C SER A 35 -1.68 -19.66 30.82
N GLU A 36 -0.90 -20.42 30.03
CA GLU A 36 0.56 -20.24 29.96
C GLU A 36 0.95 -19.03 29.11
N TYR A 37 0.16 -18.68 28.09
CA TYR A 37 0.35 -17.43 27.32
C TYR A 37 0.16 -16.18 28.19
N PHE A 38 -0.75 -16.23 29.16
CA PHE A 38 -0.98 -15.13 30.09
C PHE A 38 0.20 -14.97 31.07
N LEU A 39 0.79 -16.08 31.52
CA LEU A 39 1.96 -16.09 32.39
C LEU A 39 3.25 -15.70 31.66
N LEU A 40 3.43 -16.07 30.39
CA LEU A 40 4.58 -15.65 29.58
C LEU A 40 4.49 -14.16 29.21
N LEU A 41 3.28 -13.64 28.93
CA LEU A 41 3.07 -12.19 28.78
C LEU A 41 3.31 -11.44 30.09
N LEU A 42 2.89 -11.98 31.23
CA LEU A 42 3.19 -11.38 32.54
C LEU A 42 4.69 -11.42 32.85
N HIS A 43 5.39 -12.53 32.59
CA HIS A 43 6.83 -12.64 32.86
C HIS A 43 7.67 -11.68 32.02
N ILE A 44 7.28 -11.46 30.75
CA ILE A 44 7.90 -10.47 29.87
C ILE A 44 7.61 -9.03 30.34
N LEU A 45 6.52 -8.80 31.08
CA LEU A 45 6.14 -7.50 31.65
C LEU A 45 6.69 -7.26 33.07
N THR A 46 7.18 -8.29 33.80
CA THR A 46 7.56 -8.15 35.22
C THR A 46 9.05 -8.29 35.56
N VAL A 47 9.95 -8.63 34.63
CA VAL A 47 11.39 -8.64 34.93
C VAL A 47 11.98 -7.23 34.80
N GLY A 48 11.66 -6.39 35.79
CA GLY A 48 12.50 -5.27 36.19
C GLY A 48 13.49 -5.75 37.25
N GLU A 49 14.67 -6.20 36.85
CA GLU A 49 15.75 -6.49 37.80
C GLU A 49 16.20 -5.19 38.48
N LYS A 50 16.03 -5.13 39.80
CA LYS A 50 16.61 -4.08 40.66
C LYS A 50 18.14 -4.28 40.72
N ARG A 51 18.92 -3.29 40.27
CA ARG A 51 20.32 -3.12 40.68
C ARG A 51 20.56 -1.74 41.31
N LYS A 52 21.49 -1.73 42.27
CA LYS A 52 21.86 -0.68 43.23
C LYS A 52 22.53 0.54 42.58
N PRO A 53 22.58 1.71 43.25
CA PRO A 53 22.98 2.98 42.63
C PRO A 53 24.47 3.29 42.82
N SER A 54 25.16 3.66 41.73
CA SER A 54 26.34 4.54 41.73
C SER A 54 26.59 5.07 40.31
N GLU A 55 26.81 6.38 40.20
CA GLU A 55 26.86 7.29 39.04
C GLU A 55 27.87 6.97 37.92
N PRO A 56 28.03 7.84 36.89
CA PRO A 56 27.07 8.22 35.85
C PRO A 56 27.66 7.89 34.45
N LEU A 57 26.84 7.89 33.39
CA LEU A 57 27.15 8.49 32.07
C LEU A 57 26.15 8.05 30.98
N THR A 58 25.76 9.05 30.19
CA THR A 58 25.21 9.00 28.82
C THR A 58 23.90 8.25 28.59
N GLN A 59 22.78 8.98 28.70
CA GLN A 59 21.50 8.61 28.10
C GLN A 59 21.54 8.78 26.58
N GLU A 60 21.61 7.69 25.83
CA GLU A 60 20.96 7.57 24.51
C GLU A 60 20.61 6.09 24.24
N GLU A 61 19.44 5.63 24.69
CA GLU A 61 18.84 4.41 24.14
C GLU A 61 17.34 4.60 23.86
N ASN A 62 17.03 4.62 22.56
CA ASN A 62 15.86 4.04 21.89
C ASN A 62 14.45 4.29 22.46
N LYS A 63 14.01 5.56 22.44
CA LYS A 63 12.58 5.85 22.23
C LYS A 63 12.28 5.73 20.73
N ARG A 64 11.44 4.77 20.33
CA ARG A 64 10.81 4.80 18.99
C ARG A 64 10.23 6.21 18.76
N PRO A 65 10.54 6.89 17.65
CA PRO A 65 10.03 8.23 17.43
C PRO A 65 8.50 8.15 17.32
N ARG A 66 7.80 8.73 18.31
CA ARG A 66 6.33 8.91 18.26
C ARG A 66 6.03 9.81 17.07
N VAL A 67 5.32 9.29 16.08
CA VAL A 67 4.90 10.07 14.92
C VAL A 67 3.68 10.89 15.35
N VAL A 68 3.64 12.17 14.99
CA VAL A 68 2.49 13.04 15.29
C VAL A 68 1.24 12.45 14.63
N GLY A 69 0.30 11.95 15.44
CA GLY A 69 -0.92 11.28 14.97
C GLY A 69 -1.12 9.85 15.46
N ASP A 70 -0.15 9.28 16.19
CA ASP A 70 -0.31 7.95 16.80
C ASP A 70 -1.46 7.94 17.82
N ILE A 71 -2.34 6.93 17.71
CA ILE A 71 -3.46 6.72 18.62
C ILE A 71 -2.90 6.22 19.97
N PRO A 72 -3.29 6.81 21.12
CA PRO A 72 -2.81 6.37 22.42
C PRO A 72 -3.07 4.87 22.64
N MET A 73 -2.08 4.15 23.16
CA MET A 73 -2.17 2.70 23.37
C MET A 73 -3.32 2.30 24.31
N ASP A 74 -3.61 3.15 25.30
CA ASP A 74 -4.70 2.96 26.25
C ASP A 74 -6.07 2.96 25.56
N LEU A 75 -6.25 3.82 24.55
CA LEU A 75 -7.48 3.88 23.75
C LEU A 75 -7.61 2.65 22.85
N ILE A 76 -6.50 2.13 22.32
CA ILE A 76 -6.49 0.88 21.56
C ILE A 76 -6.91 -0.29 22.46
N ASN A 77 -6.38 -0.35 23.69
CA ASN A 77 -6.71 -1.39 24.65
C ASN A 77 -8.18 -1.37 25.07
N GLU A 78 -8.76 -0.19 25.30
CA GLU A 78 -10.19 -0.01 25.61
C GLU A 78 -11.09 -0.47 24.45
N VAL A 79 -10.72 -0.10 23.21
CA VAL A 79 -11.46 -0.52 22.01
C VAL A 79 -11.34 -2.03 21.80
N MET A 80 -10.17 -2.61 22.03
CA MET A 80 -9.93 -4.05 21.96
C MET A 80 -10.76 -4.82 22.99
N ALA A 81 -10.85 -4.33 24.23
CA ALA A 81 -11.71 -4.92 25.26
C ALA A 81 -13.19 -4.95 24.83
N THR A 82 -13.64 -3.90 24.13
CA THR A 82 -15.01 -3.81 23.58
C THR A 82 -15.24 -4.75 22.39
N ILE A 83 -14.20 -5.21 21.69
CA ILE A 83 -14.30 -6.15 20.54
C ILE A 83 -14.34 -7.60 21.02
N ALA A 84 -13.71 -7.91 22.16
CA ALA A 84 -13.66 -9.26 22.71
C ALA A 84 -14.98 -9.76 23.30
N ASP A 85 -15.98 -8.88 23.44
CA ASP A 85 -17.29 -9.22 24.00
C ASP A 85 -18.25 -9.75 22.92
N PRO A 86 -18.64 -11.05 22.94
CA PRO A 86 -19.39 -11.69 21.85
C PRO A 86 -20.81 -11.13 21.63
N ALA A 87 -21.35 -10.37 22.60
CA ALA A 87 -22.74 -9.92 22.62
C ALA A 87 -23.02 -8.64 21.81
N ALA A 88 -21.99 -7.96 21.28
CA ALA A 88 -22.11 -6.60 20.75
C ALA A 88 -21.89 -6.47 19.23
N ILE A 89 -22.15 -7.51 18.42
CA ILE A 89 -21.92 -7.49 16.96
C ILE A 89 -23.26 -7.34 16.22
N PRO A 90 -23.62 -6.16 15.67
CA PRO A 90 -24.70 -6.07 14.69
C PRO A 90 -24.23 -6.66 13.36
N GLU A 91 -25.02 -7.59 12.83
CA GLU A 91 -24.89 -8.16 11.50
C GLU A 91 -25.03 -7.05 10.44
N THR A 92 -23.92 -6.63 9.84
CA THR A 92 -23.87 -6.10 8.46
C THR A 92 -22.40 -6.02 8.05
N SER A 93 -21.83 -7.19 7.76
CA SER A 93 -20.45 -7.31 7.28
C SER A 93 -20.40 -7.12 5.76
N LEU A 94 -20.28 -5.87 5.32
CA LEU A 94 -19.66 -5.57 4.02
C LEU A 94 -18.13 -5.77 4.16
N LEU A 95 -17.71 -7.03 4.29
CA LEU A 95 -16.30 -7.38 4.42
C LEU A 95 -15.61 -7.37 3.06
N SER A 96 -14.49 -6.66 3.00
CA SER A 96 -13.59 -6.67 1.84
C SER A 96 -13.10 -8.09 1.53
N ALA A 97 -13.47 -8.60 0.36
CA ALA A 97 -13.17 -9.94 -0.18
C ALA A 97 -11.67 -10.30 -0.32
N HIS A 98 -10.76 -9.41 0.10
CA HIS A 98 -9.31 -9.61 -0.03
C HIS A 98 -8.66 -10.17 1.24
N SER A 99 -9.28 -9.98 2.42
CA SER A 99 -8.72 -10.38 3.72
C SER A 99 -9.09 -11.80 4.17
N ALA A 100 -9.97 -12.49 3.43
CA ALA A 100 -10.54 -13.80 3.81
C ALA A 100 -10.04 -14.98 2.97
N ARG A 101 -9.07 -14.77 2.06
CA ARG A 101 -8.75 -15.77 1.03
C ARG A 101 -7.96 -16.97 1.56
N ASP A 102 -7.10 -16.79 2.55
CA ASP A 102 -6.32 -17.85 3.20
C ASP A 102 -6.98 -18.36 4.50
N GLU A 103 -8.13 -17.82 4.87
CA GLU A 103 -8.85 -18.20 6.09
C GLU A 103 -9.29 -19.66 6.08
N ALA A 104 -9.80 -20.14 4.93
CA ALA A 104 -10.17 -21.53 4.73
C ALA A 104 -8.97 -22.47 4.88
N ALA A 105 -7.87 -22.19 4.17
CA ALA A 105 -6.64 -22.99 4.23
C ALA A 105 -6.07 -23.05 5.65
N ARG A 106 -6.04 -21.92 6.38
CA ARG A 106 -5.58 -21.86 7.77
C ARG A 106 -6.48 -22.69 8.71
N LEU A 107 -7.80 -22.68 8.48
CA LEU A 107 -8.72 -23.48 9.29
C LEU A 107 -8.52 -24.98 9.04
N GLU A 108 -8.27 -25.38 7.80
CA GLU A 108 -7.93 -26.77 7.46
C GLU A 108 -6.61 -27.21 8.10
N GLU A 109 -5.60 -26.34 8.14
CA GLU A 109 -4.33 -26.62 8.82
C GLU A 109 -4.54 -26.81 10.32
N ARG A 110 -5.32 -25.93 10.97
CA ARG A 110 -5.65 -26.07 12.40
C ARG A 110 -6.45 -27.33 12.73
N ARG A 111 -7.20 -27.86 11.76
CA ARG A 111 -7.93 -29.13 11.89
C ARG A 111 -7.04 -30.35 11.59
N GLY A 112 -5.78 -30.14 11.17
CA GLY A 112 -4.86 -31.20 10.77
C GLY A 112 -5.20 -31.86 9.42
N VAL A 113 -6.03 -31.22 8.59
CA VAL A 113 -6.42 -31.75 7.26
C VAL A 113 -5.29 -31.53 6.25
N ILE A 114 -4.59 -30.41 6.37
CA ILE A 114 -3.43 -30.07 5.54
C ILE A 114 -2.16 -29.94 6.39
N GLU A 115 -1.04 -30.30 5.79
CA GLU A 115 0.29 -30.22 6.41
C GLU A 115 1.30 -29.59 5.44
N PHE A 116 2.28 -28.88 6.01
CA PHE A 116 3.38 -28.27 5.28
C PHE A 116 4.70 -28.95 5.63
N HIS A 117 5.42 -29.45 4.62
CA HIS A 117 6.70 -30.12 4.81
C HIS A 117 7.74 -29.55 3.85
N VAL A 118 8.85 -29.05 4.38
CA VAL A 118 10.01 -28.67 3.56
C VAL A 118 10.81 -29.94 3.27
N ILE A 119 10.80 -30.37 2.02
CA ILE A 119 11.45 -31.60 1.58
C ILE A 119 12.48 -31.33 0.49
N GLY A 120 13.46 -32.22 0.36
CA GLY A 120 14.48 -32.13 -0.67
C GLY A 120 15.19 -33.47 -0.82
N ASN A 121 15.88 -33.65 -1.94
CA ASN A 121 16.68 -34.85 -2.14
C ASN A 121 18.00 -34.71 -1.36
N SER A 122 18.31 -35.66 -0.50
CA SER A 122 19.57 -35.70 0.24
C SER A 122 20.37 -36.92 -0.17
N LEU A 123 21.59 -36.71 -0.69
CA LEU A 123 22.47 -37.80 -1.12
C LEU A 123 23.11 -38.55 0.05
N ASN A 124 23.14 -37.95 1.24
CA ASN A 124 23.86 -38.45 2.41
C ASN A 124 23.03 -39.37 3.32
N GLN A 125 21.75 -39.55 3.03
CA GLN A 125 20.83 -40.34 3.85
C GLN A 125 20.10 -41.37 2.98
N LYS A 126 19.71 -42.51 3.56
CA LYS A 126 18.87 -43.48 2.84
C LYS A 126 17.58 -42.78 2.40
N PRO A 127 17.16 -42.92 1.13
CA PRO A 127 16.00 -42.21 0.63
C PRO A 127 14.75 -42.65 1.38
N ASN A 128 14.14 -41.71 2.11
CA ASN A 128 12.86 -41.94 2.76
C ASN A 128 11.79 -42.14 1.67
N LYS A 129 11.21 -43.34 1.61
CA LYS A 129 10.19 -43.71 0.61
C LYS A 129 9.04 -42.70 0.55
N ARG A 130 8.62 -42.15 1.71
CA ARG A 130 7.54 -41.16 1.79
C ARG A 130 7.93 -39.83 1.14
N ILE A 131 9.15 -39.34 1.44
CA ILE A 131 9.69 -38.11 0.84
C ILE A 131 9.82 -38.27 -0.67
N LEU A 132 10.31 -39.43 -1.12
CA LEU A 132 10.44 -39.71 -2.56
C LEU A 132 9.08 -39.70 -3.26
N MET A 133 8.06 -40.33 -2.66
CA MET A 133 6.69 -40.28 -3.19
C MET A 133 6.15 -38.85 -3.28
N TRP A 134 6.43 -38.01 -2.28
CA TRP A 134 6.05 -36.60 -2.33
C TRP A 134 6.81 -35.79 -3.37
N LEU A 135 8.11 -36.02 -3.55
CA LEU A 135 8.88 -35.37 -4.62
C LEU A 135 8.36 -35.75 -6.01
N VAL A 136 8.01 -37.03 -6.22
CA VAL A 136 7.35 -37.48 -7.46
C VAL A 136 5.97 -36.82 -7.63
N GLY A 137 5.20 -36.73 -6.54
CA GLY A 137 3.93 -36.02 -6.53
C GLY A 137 4.07 -34.55 -6.96
N LEU A 138 5.02 -33.83 -6.36
CA LEU A 138 5.34 -32.45 -6.70
C LEU A 138 5.81 -32.29 -8.15
N GLN A 139 6.70 -33.17 -8.61
CA GLN A 139 7.17 -33.20 -10.00
C GLN A 139 5.98 -33.32 -10.97
N ASN A 140 5.02 -34.20 -10.68
CA ASN A 140 3.80 -34.32 -11.46
C ASN A 140 2.94 -33.05 -11.37
N VAL A 141 2.73 -32.47 -10.19
CA VAL A 141 1.97 -31.22 -10.04
C VAL A 141 2.60 -30.11 -10.87
N PHE A 142 3.91 -29.87 -10.75
CA PHE A 142 4.61 -28.87 -11.55
C PHE A 142 4.51 -29.15 -13.04
N SER A 143 4.69 -30.40 -13.47
CA SER A 143 4.59 -30.77 -14.89
C SER A 143 3.21 -30.52 -15.49
N HIS A 144 2.13 -30.69 -14.73
CA HIS A 144 0.77 -30.42 -15.22
C HIS A 144 0.41 -28.93 -15.16
N GLN A 145 0.85 -28.22 -14.12
CA GLN A 145 0.50 -26.80 -13.93
C GLN A 145 1.40 -25.85 -14.71
N LEU A 146 2.60 -26.29 -15.13
CA LEU A 146 3.58 -25.51 -15.89
C LEU A 146 3.86 -26.19 -17.24
N PRO A 147 2.91 -26.20 -18.19
CA PRO A 147 3.03 -26.96 -19.44
C PRO A 147 4.15 -26.46 -20.37
N ARG A 148 4.61 -25.21 -20.19
CA ARG A 148 5.74 -24.64 -20.96
C ARG A 148 7.10 -25.15 -20.46
N MET A 149 7.16 -25.78 -19.29
CA MET A 149 8.39 -26.27 -18.69
C MET A 149 8.59 -27.76 -19.01
N PRO A 150 9.73 -28.16 -19.61
CA PRO A 150 10.00 -29.56 -19.92
C PRO A 150 9.99 -30.46 -18.67
N LYS A 151 9.42 -31.66 -18.78
CA LYS A 151 9.28 -32.59 -17.65
C LYS A 151 10.64 -33.01 -17.09
N GLU A 152 11.61 -33.23 -17.96
CA GLU A 152 13.00 -33.58 -17.61
C GLU A 152 13.66 -32.44 -16.84
N TYR A 153 13.40 -31.19 -17.24
CA TYR A 153 13.92 -30.00 -16.57
C TYR A 153 13.36 -29.86 -15.16
N ILE A 154 12.03 -30.00 -15.00
CA ILE A 154 11.37 -29.99 -13.69
C ILE A 154 11.95 -31.09 -12.80
N THR A 155 12.04 -32.31 -13.33
CA THR A 155 12.56 -33.46 -12.59
C THR A 155 13.98 -33.20 -12.12
N ARG A 156 14.85 -32.69 -13.00
CA ARG A 156 16.23 -32.39 -12.65
C ARG A 156 16.35 -31.42 -11.48
N LEU A 157 15.51 -30.38 -11.41
CA LEU A 157 15.59 -29.38 -10.33
C LEU A 157 14.87 -29.80 -9.06
N VAL A 158 13.71 -30.47 -9.14
CA VAL A 158 12.99 -30.97 -7.96
C VAL A 158 13.83 -32.00 -7.19
N PHE A 159 14.61 -32.81 -7.91
CA PHE A 159 15.49 -33.82 -7.32
C PHE A 159 16.94 -33.35 -7.14
N ASP A 160 17.26 -32.09 -7.44
CA ASP A 160 18.59 -31.52 -7.23
C ASP A 160 18.83 -31.30 -5.72
N PRO A 161 19.95 -31.78 -5.14
CA PRO A 161 20.21 -31.66 -3.70
C PRO A 161 20.37 -30.23 -3.18
N LYS A 162 20.61 -29.25 -4.06
CA LYS A 162 20.69 -27.83 -3.70
C LYS A 162 19.32 -27.15 -3.66
N HIS A 163 18.28 -27.82 -4.17
CA HIS A 163 16.93 -27.31 -4.19
C HIS A 163 16.11 -27.95 -3.06
N LYS A 164 15.23 -27.16 -2.47
CA LYS A 164 14.23 -27.61 -1.50
C LYS A 164 12.86 -27.27 -2.04
N THR A 165 11.86 -28.04 -1.64
CA THR A 165 10.47 -27.79 -1.99
C THR A 165 9.62 -27.74 -0.73
N LEU A 166 8.94 -26.62 -0.51
CA LEU A 166 7.86 -26.55 0.46
C LEU A 166 6.65 -27.26 -0.15
N SER A 167 6.28 -28.40 0.43
CA SER A 167 5.16 -29.23 -0.03
C SER A 167 3.91 -28.97 0.80
N LEU A 168 2.76 -28.89 0.12
CA LEU A 168 1.45 -28.86 0.74
C LEU A 168 0.78 -30.22 0.54
N ILE A 169 0.53 -30.90 1.65
CA ILE A 169 -0.03 -32.25 1.70
C ILE A 169 -1.45 -32.16 2.26
N LYS A 170 -2.40 -32.86 1.65
CA LYS A 170 -3.78 -33.00 2.11
C LYS A 170 -4.18 -34.47 2.01
N ASP A 171 -4.65 -35.04 3.12
CA ASP A 171 -5.01 -36.47 3.21
C ASP A 171 -3.90 -37.41 2.65
N GLY A 172 -2.64 -37.07 2.96
CA GLY A 172 -1.45 -37.81 2.51
C GLY A 172 -1.03 -37.60 1.05
N ARG A 173 -1.76 -36.81 0.26
CA ARG A 173 -1.47 -36.51 -1.15
C ARG A 173 -0.91 -35.10 -1.32
N VAL A 174 0.03 -34.94 -2.26
CA VAL A 174 0.55 -33.62 -2.64
C VAL A 174 -0.49 -32.87 -3.44
N ILE A 175 -0.89 -31.69 -2.97
CA ILE A 175 -1.83 -30.80 -3.68
C ILE A 175 -1.18 -29.51 -4.19
N GLY A 176 0.05 -29.22 -3.79
CA GLY A 176 0.80 -28.06 -4.26
C GLY A 176 2.19 -27.96 -3.64
N GLY A 177 2.98 -27.00 -4.10
CA GLY A 177 4.26 -26.69 -3.48
C GLY A 177 5.01 -25.54 -4.15
N ILE A 178 6.09 -25.13 -3.49
CA ILE A 178 7.03 -24.11 -3.97
C ILE A 178 8.43 -24.70 -3.93
N CYS A 179 9.05 -24.89 -5.09
CA CYS A 179 10.45 -25.28 -5.23
C CYS A 179 11.32 -24.02 -5.22
N PHE A 180 12.34 -24.02 -4.37
CA PHE A 180 13.21 -22.88 -4.15
C PHE A 180 14.67 -23.31 -3.91
N ARG A 181 15.58 -22.37 -4.13
CA ARG A 181 17.01 -22.52 -3.87
C ARG A 181 17.52 -21.35 -3.06
N MET A 182 18.07 -21.65 -1.89
CA MET A 182 18.59 -20.64 -0.97
C MET A 182 20.03 -20.25 -1.35
N PHE A 183 20.33 -18.95 -1.29
CA PHE A 183 21.69 -18.42 -1.43
C PHE A 183 22.03 -17.57 -0.18
N PRO A 184 22.35 -18.22 0.97
CA PRO A 184 22.56 -17.52 2.24
C PRO A 184 23.64 -16.44 2.16
N SER A 185 24.78 -16.73 1.51
CA SER A 185 25.89 -15.77 1.36
C SER A 185 25.52 -14.52 0.54
N GLN A 186 24.54 -14.62 -0.36
CA GLN A 186 24.07 -13.52 -1.19
C GLN A 186 22.86 -12.80 -0.58
N GLY A 187 22.23 -13.40 0.44
CA GLY A 187 21.09 -12.85 1.17
C GLY A 187 19.76 -12.92 0.40
N PHE A 188 19.61 -13.86 -0.52
CA PHE A 188 18.35 -14.07 -1.25
C PHE A 188 18.03 -15.55 -1.48
N THR A 189 16.78 -15.84 -1.85
CA THR A 189 16.33 -17.15 -2.33
C THR A 189 15.68 -17.03 -3.70
N GLU A 190 16.01 -17.95 -4.59
CA GLU A 190 15.37 -18.11 -5.89
C GLU A 190 14.13 -18.99 -5.74
N ILE A 191 12.97 -18.50 -6.16
CA ILE A 191 11.76 -19.33 -6.33
C ILE A 191 11.76 -19.84 -7.76
N VAL A 192 11.90 -21.15 -7.90
CA VAL A 192 12.05 -21.86 -9.18
C VAL A 192 10.69 -22.29 -9.73
N PHE A 193 9.89 -22.96 -8.90
CA PHE A 193 8.55 -23.41 -9.28
C PHE A 193 7.55 -23.07 -8.19
N CYS A 194 6.33 -22.69 -8.58
CA CYS A 194 5.23 -22.44 -7.64
C CYS A 194 3.93 -22.90 -8.30
N ALA A 195 3.29 -23.93 -7.74
CA ALA A 195 2.07 -24.48 -8.31
C ALA A 195 1.16 -25.11 -7.26
N VAL A 196 -0.14 -25.07 -7.53
CA VAL A 196 -1.20 -25.79 -6.81
C VAL A 196 -2.04 -26.54 -7.84
N THR A 197 -2.43 -27.76 -7.52
CA THR A 197 -3.31 -28.59 -8.37
C THR A 197 -4.60 -27.86 -8.74
N SER A 198 -5.06 -28.00 -9.98
CA SER A 198 -6.18 -27.20 -10.53
C SER A 198 -7.48 -27.33 -9.73
N ASN A 199 -7.78 -28.51 -9.19
CA ASN A 199 -8.97 -28.78 -8.35
C ASN A 199 -8.92 -28.10 -6.97
N GLU A 200 -7.72 -27.70 -6.52
CA GLU A 200 -7.50 -27.03 -5.24
C GLU A 200 -7.13 -25.54 -5.42
N GLN A 201 -7.10 -25.03 -6.66
CA GLN A 201 -6.86 -23.60 -6.91
C GLN A 201 -8.02 -22.73 -6.40
N VAL A 202 -7.74 -21.43 -6.23
CA VAL A 202 -8.71 -20.40 -5.78
C VAL A 202 -9.19 -20.56 -4.33
N LYS A 203 -8.81 -21.64 -3.62
CA LYS A 203 -9.11 -21.87 -2.19
C LYS A 203 -8.13 -21.22 -1.20
N GLY A 204 -7.18 -20.42 -1.71
CA GLY A 204 -6.21 -19.69 -0.88
C GLY A 204 -4.91 -20.43 -0.56
N TYR A 205 -4.78 -21.71 -0.92
CA TYR A 205 -3.58 -22.50 -0.64
C TYR A 205 -2.28 -21.90 -1.18
N GLY A 206 -2.31 -21.24 -2.36
CA GLY A 206 -1.12 -20.60 -2.90
C GLY A 206 -0.61 -19.46 -2.01
N THR A 207 -1.53 -18.61 -1.51
CA THR A 207 -1.18 -17.55 -0.55
C THR A 207 -0.69 -18.14 0.77
N HIS A 208 -1.34 -19.21 1.24
CA HIS A 208 -0.94 -19.89 2.48
C HIS A 208 0.46 -20.53 2.37
N LEU A 209 0.76 -21.20 1.25
CA LEU A 209 2.09 -21.71 0.91
C LEU A 209 3.15 -20.62 0.94
N MET A 210 2.86 -19.47 0.30
CA MET A 210 3.80 -18.36 0.28
C MET A 210 4.02 -17.79 1.69
N ASN A 211 2.98 -17.65 2.51
CA ASN A 211 3.11 -17.15 3.88
C ASN A 211 4.01 -18.06 4.74
N HIS A 212 3.81 -19.38 4.66
CA HIS A 212 4.69 -20.37 5.30
C HIS A 212 6.12 -20.29 4.79
N LEU A 213 6.31 -20.13 3.47
CA LEU A 213 7.63 -19.96 2.88
C LEU A 213 8.34 -18.70 3.40
N LYS A 214 7.62 -17.59 3.53
CA LYS A 214 8.16 -16.33 4.06
C LYS A 214 8.64 -16.49 5.50
N GLU A 215 7.83 -17.08 6.37
CA GLU A 215 8.23 -17.33 7.76
C GLU A 215 9.41 -18.27 7.88
N TYR A 216 9.43 -19.33 7.06
CA TYR A 216 10.59 -20.23 6.99
C TYR A 216 11.87 -19.46 6.65
N HIS A 217 11.83 -18.53 5.69
CA HIS A 217 13.02 -17.77 5.29
C HIS A 217 13.40 -16.67 6.29
N ILE A 218 12.42 -16.05 6.96
CA ILE A 218 12.68 -15.12 8.07
C ILE A 218 13.42 -15.82 9.21
N LYS A 219 13.04 -17.06 9.55
CA LYS A 219 13.76 -17.88 10.54
C LYS A 219 15.20 -18.21 10.14
N HIS A 220 15.50 -18.24 8.83
CA HIS A 220 16.83 -18.49 8.27
C HIS A 220 17.58 -17.20 7.90
N GLU A 221 17.08 -16.02 8.34
CA GLU A 221 17.70 -14.71 8.09
C GLU A 221 17.85 -14.35 6.59
N ILE A 222 17.02 -14.93 5.72
CA ILE A 222 16.97 -14.58 4.29
C ILE A 222 15.74 -13.73 4.02
N LEU A 223 15.97 -12.45 3.69
CA LEU A 223 14.91 -11.46 3.57
C LEU A 223 14.56 -11.05 2.13
N ASN A 224 15.14 -11.70 1.12
CA ASN A 224 14.85 -11.38 -0.28
C ASN A 224 14.47 -12.62 -1.07
N PHE A 225 13.40 -12.53 -1.85
CA PHE A 225 13.05 -13.50 -2.88
C PHE A 225 13.24 -12.91 -4.27
N LEU A 226 13.71 -13.74 -5.18
CA LEU A 226 13.78 -13.46 -6.61
C LEU A 226 13.10 -14.60 -7.38
N THR A 227 12.37 -14.25 -8.43
CA THR A 227 11.70 -15.24 -9.28
C THR A 227 11.48 -14.71 -10.68
N TYR A 228 11.47 -15.61 -11.65
CA TYR A 228 11.00 -15.33 -12.99
C TYR A 228 9.53 -15.75 -13.09
N ALA A 229 8.66 -14.78 -13.32
CA ALA A 229 7.23 -15.00 -13.40
C ALA A 229 6.73 -14.89 -14.84
N ASP A 230 5.99 -15.91 -15.28
CA ASP A 230 5.19 -15.87 -16.51
C ASP A 230 4.11 -14.78 -16.42
N GLU A 231 3.68 -14.24 -17.56
CA GLU A 231 2.69 -13.16 -17.63
C GLU A 231 1.40 -13.43 -16.84
N TYR A 232 0.92 -14.67 -16.87
CA TYR A 232 -0.28 -15.11 -16.13
C TYR A 232 -0.04 -15.19 -14.61
N ALA A 233 1.21 -15.38 -14.17
CA ALA A 233 1.59 -15.50 -12.76
C ALA A 233 1.96 -14.15 -12.11
N ILE A 234 2.26 -13.10 -12.89
CA ILE A 234 2.60 -11.77 -12.36
C ILE A 234 1.53 -11.26 -11.39
N GLY A 235 0.25 -11.47 -11.70
CA GLY A 235 -0.85 -11.05 -10.82
C GLY A 235 -0.86 -11.76 -9.47
N TYR A 236 -0.45 -13.02 -9.42
CA TYR A 236 -0.27 -13.76 -8.17
C TYR A 236 0.92 -13.21 -7.37
N PHE A 237 2.10 -13.07 -7.99
CA PHE A 237 3.30 -12.58 -7.31
C PHE A 237 3.15 -11.15 -6.79
N LYS A 238 2.51 -10.25 -7.57
CA LYS A 238 2.17 -8.90 -7.08
C LYS A 238 1.33 -8.93 -5.80
N LYS A 239 0.33 -9.82 -5.72
CA LYS A 239 -0.49 -9.98 -4.51
C LYS A 239 0.31 -10.51 -3.32
N GLN A 240 1.38 -11.26 -3.58
CA GLN A 240 2.30 -11.74 -2.55
C GLN A 240 3.37 -10.72 -2.16
N GLY A 241 3.34 -9.49 -2.70
CA GLY A 241 4.31 -8.44 -2.37
C GLY A 241 5.54 -8.39 -3.27
N PHE A 242 5.54 -9.12 -4.39
CA PHE A 242 6.61 -9.02 -5.38
C PHE A 242 6.43 -7.78 -6.26
N SER A 243 7.54 -7.14 -6.59
CA SER A 243 7.63 -5.98 -7.48
C SER A 243 8.58 -6.27 -8.65
N LYS A 244 8.39 -5.53 -9.75
CA LYS A 244 9.38 -5.46 -10.83
C LYS A 244 10.57 -4.56 -10.45
N ASP A 245 10.38 -3.71 -9.45
CA ASP A 245 11.45 -2.89 -8.88
C ASP A 245 12.25 -3.73 -7.86
N ILE A 246 13.41 -4.19 -8.29
CA ILE A 246 14.24 -5.13 -7.53
C ILE A 246 15.30 -4.34 -6.78
N LYS A 247 15.20 -4.36 -5.44
CA LYS A 247 16.17 -3.69 -4.55
C LYS A 247 17.51 -4.41 -4.44
N VAL A 248 17.54 -5.72 -4.71
CA VAL A 248 18.78 -6.51 -4.68
C VAL A 248 19.68 -6.07 -5.85
N PRO A 249 20.97 -5.71 -5.61
CA PRO A 249 21.89 -5.33 -6.69
C PRO A 249 22.09 -6.46 -7.70
N LYS A 250 22.14 -6.12 -9.00
CA LYS A 250 22.35 -7.08 -10.11
C LYS A 250 23.55 -8.01 -9.89
N ALA A 251 24.67 -7.46 -9.41
CA ALA A 251 25.89 -8.22 -9.14
C ALA A 251 25.70 -9.38 -8.13
N LYS A 252 24.67 -9.34 -7.29
CA LYS A 252 24.40 -10.41 -6.32
C LYS A 252 23.68 -11.62 -6.91
N TYR A 253 22.91 -11.46 -7.99
CA TYR A 253 22.05 -12.53 -8.52
C TYR A 253 22.36 -12.94 -9.96
N VAL A 254 23.00 -12.08 -10.76
CA VAL A 254 23.40 -12.42 -12.13
C VAL A 254 24.39 -13.60 -12.09
N GLY A 255 24.09 -14.65 -12.85
CA GLY A 255 24.87 -15.90 -12.88
C GLY A 255 24.52 -16.91 -11.76
N TYR A 256 23.69 -16.53 -10.78
CA TYR A 256 23.21 -17.42 -9.72
C TYR A 256 21.82 -17.98 -10.03
N ILE A 257 20.91 -17.12 -10.47
CA ILE A 257 19.54 -17.48 -10.83
C ILE A 257 19.44 -17.91 -12.30
N LYS A 258 18.41 -18.70 -12.62
CA LYS A 258 18.16 -19.17 -13.98
C LYS A 258 17.27 -18.19 -14.73
N ASP A 259 17.67 -17.84 -15.95
CA ASP A 259 16.90 -16.99 -16.84
C ASP A 259 15.90 -17.80 -17.66
N TYR A 260 14.68 -17.27 -17.82
CA TYR A 260 13.62 -17.91 -18.60
C TYR A 260 13.12 -16.94 -19.67
N GLU A 261 13.07 -17.40 -20.92
CA GLU A 261 12.60 -16.60 -22.04
C GLU A 261 11.12 -16.25 -21.88
N GLY A 262 10.76 -14.98 -22.10
CA GLY A 262 9.39 -14.49 -21.95
C GLY A 262 8.91 -14.35 -20.49
N ALA A 263 9.77 -14.58 -19.50
CA ALA A 263 9.43 -14.38 -18.09
C ALA A 263 9.90 -13.01 -17.58
N THR A 264 9.16 -12.43 -16.63
CA THR A 264 9.54 -11.18 -15.97
C THR A 264 10.22 -11.48 -14.64
N LEU A 265 11.43 -10.96 -14.45
CA LEU A 265 12.11 -11.01 -13.16
C LEU A 265 11.36 -10.13 -12.14
N MET A 266 11.05 -10.70 -10.98
CA MET A 266 10.37 -10.03 -9.88
C MET A 266 11.09 -10.30 -8.55
N GLY A 267 11.07 -9.31 -7.66
CA GLY A 267 11.68 -9.39 -6.33
C GLY A 267 10.68 -9.11 -5.20
N CYS A 268 10.83 -9.78 -4.07
CA CYS A 268 10.06 -9.53 -2.85
C CYS A 268 11.01 -9.32 -1.67
N GLU A 269 10.84 -8.22 -0.94
CA GLU A 269 11.52 -7.95 0.31
C GLU A 269 10.63 -8.36 1.48
N LEU A 270 11.19 -9.11 2.42
CA LEU A 270 10.50 -9.67 3.57
C LEU A 270 10.70 -8.76 4.77
N ASN A 271 9.62 -8.54 5.53
CA ASN A 271 9.70 -7.79 6.77
C ASN A 271 9.67 -8.76 7.97
N PRO A 272 10.76 -8.86 8.76
CA PRO A 272 10.83 -9.76 9.92
C PRO A 272 9.78 -9.46 11.01
N SER A 273 9.27 -8.23 11.07
CA SER A 273 8.29 -7.83 12.09
C SER A 273 6.87 -8.30 11.80
N ILE A 274 6.63 -8.91 10.63
CA ILE A 274 5.28 -9.33 10.20
C ILE A 274 5.17 -10.87 10.30
N PRO A 275 4.25 -11.40 11.13
CA PRO A 275 3.90 -12.81 11.09
C PRO A 275 2.97 -13.08 9.89
N TYR A 276 3.51 -13.64 8.81
CA TYR A 276 2.80 -13.76 7.54
C TYR A 276 1.63 -14.76 7.57
N THR A 277 1.71 -15.82 8.37
CA THR A 277 0.63 -16.83 8.54
C THR A 277 -0.59 -16.25 9.26
N GLU A 278 -0.38 -15.29 10.16
CA GLU A 278 -1.44 -14.58 10.89
C GLU A 278 -1.83 -13.23 10.28
N PHE A 279 -1.15 -12.83 9.20
CA PHE A 279 -1.28 -11.50 8.62
C PHE A 279 -2.74 -11.08 8.34
N SER A 280 -3.52 -11.96 7.71
CA SER A 280 -4.92 -11.68 7.41
C SER A 280 -5.78 -11.40 8.65
N VAL A 281 -5.54 -12.15 9.74
CA VAL A 281 -6.25 -11.98 11.03
C VAL A 281 -5.85 -10.67 11.68
N ILE A 282 -4.56 -10.33 11.66
CA ILE A 282 -4.03 -9.08 12.21
C ILE A 282 -4.63 -7.88 11.46
N ILE A 283 -4.63 -7.90 10.13
CA ILE A 283 -5.21 -6.83 9.31
C ILE A 283 -6.72 -6.69 9.57
N LYS A 284 -7.44 -7.80 9.76
CA LYS A 284 -8.87 -7.78 10.09
C LYS A 284 -9.11 -7.09 11.44
N LYS A 285 -8.38 -7.50 12.48
CA LYS A 285 -8.43 -6.87 13.81
C LYS A 285 -8.07 -5.38 13.75
N GLN A 286 -7.02 -5.01 13.04
CA GLN A 286 -6.62 -3.61 12.85
C GLN A 286 -7.73 -2.78 12.20
N LYS A 287 -8.37 -3.31 11.15
CA LYS A 287 -9.52 -2.63 10.49
C LYS A 287 -10.70 -2.47 11.44
N GLU A 288 -11.00 -3.48 12.25
CA GLU A 288 -12.09 -3.42 13.24
C GLU A 288 -11.81 -2.37 14.32
N ILE A 289 -10.58 -2.28 14.82
CA ILE A 289 -10.15 -1.23 15.76
C ILE A 289 -10.34 0.15 15.14
N ILE A 290 -9.84 0.36 13.92
CA ILE A 290 -9.97 1.64 13.21
C ILE A 290 -11.44 1.99 13.00
N LYS A 291 -12.28 1.01 12.64
CA LYS A 291 -13.73 1.21 12.46
C LYS A 291 -14.38 1.68 13.76
N LYS A 292 -14.13 1.02 14.89
CA LYS A 292 -14.66 1.43 16.19
C LYS A 292 -14.15 2.81 16.64
N LEU A 293 -12.88 3.13 16.35
CA LEU A 293 -12.34 4.46 16.61
C LEU A 293 -13.04 5.53 15.78
N ILE A 294 -13.32 5.25 14.49
CA ILE A 294 -14.09 6.14 13.62
C ILE A 294 -15.51 6.29 14.16
N GLU A 295 -16.18 5.21 14.56
CA GLU A 295 -17.55 5.24 15.12
C GLU A 295 -17.61 6.07 16.41
N ARG A 296 -16.67 5.88 17.34
CA ARG A 296 -16.58 6.67 18.58
C ARG A 296 -16.36 8.15 18.29
N LYS A 297 -15.48 8.46 17.34
CA LYS A 297 -15.22 9.83 16.90
C LYS A 297 -16.41 10.43 16.15
N GLN A 298 -17.11 9.65 15.33
CA GLN A 298 -18.33 10.08 14.64
C GLN A 298 -19.47 10.30 15.62
N ALA A 299 -19.60 9.53 16.70
CA ALA A 299 -20.59 9.79 17.75
C ALA A 299 -20.36 11.13 18.45
N GLN A 300 -19.08 11.52 18.66
CA GLN A 300 -18.73 12.85 19.16
C GLN A 300 -19.02 13.97 18.13
N ILE A 301 -18.77 13.70 16.85
CA ILE A 301 -18.92 14.69 15.76
C ILE A 301 -20.37 14.84 15.28
N ARG A 302 -21.20 13.79 15.35
CA ARG A 302 -22.64 13.80 14.99
C ARG A 302 -23.51 14.54 16.00
N LYS A 303 -22.94 15.50 16.73
CA LYS A 303 -23.70 16.49 17.47
C LYS A 303 -24.44 17.35 16.46
N VAL A 304 -25.75 17.15 16.33
CA VAL A 304 -26.59 17.97 15.46
C VAL A 304 -26.71 19.36 16.09
N TYR A 305 -26.12 20.35 15.44
CA TYR A 305 -26.25 21.74 15.88
C TYR A 305 -27.56 22.33 15.34
N PRO A 306 -28.27 23.16 16.13
CA PRO A 306 -29.44 23.87 15.64
C PRO A 306 -29.05 24.77 14.45
N GLY A 307 -29.99 24.94 13.51
CA GLY A 307 -29.79 25.81 12.35
C GLY A 307 -29.52 27.26 12.75
N LEU A 308 -28.68 27.95 11.98
CA LEU A 308 -28.30 29.34 12.26
C LEU A 308 -29.50 30.28 12.11
N SER A 309 -29.91 30.93 13.20
CA SER A 309 -31.06 31.85 13.24
C SER A 309 -30.74 33.26 12.75
N CYS A 310 -29.49 33.70 12.82
CA CYS A 310 -29.02 35.05 12.53
C CYS A 310 -29.33 35.56 11.10
N PHE A 311 -29.53 34.66 10.13
CA PHE A 311 -29.89 35.04 8.76
C PHE A 311 -31.35 35.49 8.61
N LYS A 312 -32.24 35.10 9.55
CA LYS A 312 -33.64 35.56 9.57
C LYS A 312 -33.75 37.04 9.97
N GLU A 313 -32.76 37.56 10.68
CA GLU A 313 -32.68 38.95 11.14
C GLU A 313 -31.99 39.88 10.11
N GLY A 314 -31.75 39.41 8.89
CA GLY A 314 -31.19 40.22 7.79
C GLY A 314 -29.67 40.27 7.73
N VAL A 315 -28.95 39.56 8.61
CA VAL A 315 -27.50 39.43 8.56
C VAL A 315 -27.09 38.61 7.32
N ARG A 316 -26.25 39.17 6.44
CA ARG A 316 -25.83 38.51 5.19
C ARG A 316 -24.58 37.62 5.32
N GLN A 317 -23.77 37.81 6.38
CA GLN A 317 -22.52 37.08 6.59
C GLN A 317 -22.22 36.92 8.09
N ILE A 318 -21.69 35.76 8.48
CA ILE A 318 -21.15 35.51 9.82
C ILE A 318 -19.70 35.01 9.72
N PRO A 319 -18.85 35.32 10.71
CA PRO A 319 -17.52 34.72 10.81
C PRO A 319 -17.62 33.18 10.90
N ILE A 320 -16.71 32.47 10.24
CA ILE A 320 -16.68 31.00 10.25
C ILE A 320 -16.44 30.49 11.67
N GLU A 321 -15.70 31.26 12.49
CA GLU A 321 -15.43 31.02 13.90
C GLU A 321 -16.69 30.98 14.77
N SER A 322 -17.77 31.63 14.33
CA SER A 322 -19.05 31.75 15.03
C SER A 322 -20.00 30.60 14.75
N ILE A 323 -19.67 29.71 13.79
CA ILE A 323 -20.48 28.54 13.48
C ILE A 323 -20.25 27.48 14.57
N PRO A 324 -21.31 27.02 15.28
CA PRO A 324 -21.21 25.97 16.28
C PRO A 324 -20.54 24.71 15.74
N GLY A 325 -19.65 24.12 16.54
CA GLY A 325 -18.90 22.91 16.17
C GLY A 325 -17.62 23.13 15.37
N ILE A 326 -17.42 24.29 14.72
CA ILE A 326 -16.21 24.52 13.90
C ILE A 326 -14.94 24.52 14.74
N ARG A 327 -14.92 25.21 15.88
CA ARG A 327 -13.73 25.25 16.78
C ARG A 327 -13.39 23.86 17.35
N GLU A 328 -14.41 23.05 17.61
CA GLU A 328 -14.27 21.69 18.17
C GLU A 328 -13.65 20.71 17.17
N THR A 329 -13.78 20.95 15.85
CA THR A 329 -13.15 20.11 14.80
C THR A 329 -11.64 20.31 14.66
N GLY A 330 -11.03 21.20 15.47
CA GLY A 330 -9.63 21.59 15.30
C GLY A 330 -9.41 22.52 14.11
N TRP A 331 -10.48 23.10 13.56
CA TRP A 331 -10.38 24.18 12.57
C TRP A 331 -9.70 25.37 13.24
N LYS A 332 -8.46 25.61 12.83
CA LYS A 332 -7.82 26.90 13.03
C LYS A 332 -8.18 27.73 11.80
N PRO A 333 -8.48 29.03 11.93
CA PRO A 333 -8.39 29.91 10.77
C PRO A 333 -7.01 29.63 10.19
N MET A 334 -6.93 29.19 8.92
CA MET A 334 -5.63 29.08 8.26
C MET A 334 -5.00 30.44 8.46
N GLY A 335 -4.02 30.53 9.36
CA GLY A 335 -3.36 31.78 9.67
C GLY A 335 -2.92 32.32 8.34
N LYS A 336 -3.45 33.48 7.94
CA LYS A 336 -3.29 34.13 6.63
C LYS A 336 -2.00 33.61 5.99
N GLY A 337 -2.10 32.56 5.17
CA GLY A 337 -0.92 31.85 4.72
C GLY A 337 -0.12 32.86 3.94
N LYS A 338 1.02 33.31 4.47
CA LYS A 338 1.96 34.31 3.92
C LYS A 338 1.45 35.01 2.64
N GLU A 339 0.39 35.79 2.74
CA GLU A 339 -0.05 36.70 1.67
C GLU A 339 -0.24 38.07 2.30
N LEU A 340 0.82 38.57 2.91
CA LEU A 340 1.01 40.00 3.09
C LEU A 340 1.65 40.54 1.81
N LYS A 341 0.93 40.46 0.68
CA LYS A 341 0.99 41.57 -0.26
C LYS A 341 0.05 42.60 0.34
N ASP A 342 0.56 43.80 0.58
CA ASP A 342 -0.23 44.96 0.98
C ASP A 342 -1.53 45.00 0.13
N PRO A 343 -2.73 45.17 0.73
CA PRO A 343 -4.01 45.23 0.01
C PRO A 343 -3.98 46.15 -1.22
N ASP A 344 -3.20 47.23 -1.18
CA ASP A 344 -3.02 48.13 -2.32
C ASP A 344 -2.09 47.58 -3.40
N GLN A 345 -1.07 46.79 -3.04
CA GLN A 345 -0.25 46.04 -4.00
C GLN A 345 -1.04 44.92 -4.68
N LEU A 346 -1.88 44.21 -3.93
CA LEU A 346 -2.77 43.19 -4.51
C LEU A 346 -3.76 43.84 -5.49
N TYR A 347 -4.42 44.92 -5.08
CA TYR A 347 -5.33 45.67 -5.94
C TYR A 347 -4.64 46.15 -7.23
N SER A 348 -3.44 46.71 -7.11
CA SER A 348 -2.64 47.16 -8.26
C SER A 348 -2.29 46.01 -9.19
N SER A 349 -1.87 44.87 -8.64
CA SER A 349 -1.54 43.68 -9.42
C SER A 349 -2.76 43.13 -10.17
N LEU A 350 -3.91 43.01 -9.51
CA LEU A 350 -5.16 42.54 -10.12
C LEU A 350 -5.67 43.52 -11.18
N LYS A 351 -5.52 44.83 -10.95
CA LYS A 351 -5.88 45.88 -11.92
C LYS A 351 -5.06 45.75 -13.19
N THR A 352 -3.75 45.59 -13.08
CA THR A 352 -2.86 45.38 -14.24
C THR A 352 -3.22 44.11 -15.00
N ILE A 353 -3.47 42.99 -14.30
CA ILE A 353 -3.87 41.74 -14.94
C ILE A 353 -5.20 41.90 -15.67
N LEU A 354 -6.21 42.52 -15.04
CA LEU A 354 -7.51 42.74 -15.65
C LEU A 354 -7.41 43.64 -16.89
N GLN A 355 -6.57 44.68 -16.86
CA GLN A 355 -6.29 45.52 -18.02
C GLN A 355 -5.67 44.72 -19.17
N HIS A 356 -4.65 43.89 -18.89
CA HIS A 356 -4.04 43.03 -19.91
C HIS A 356 -5.03 42.05 -20.51
N VAL A 357 -5.88 41.42 -19.70
CA VAL A 357 -6.92 40.50 -20.19
C VAL A 357 -7.92 41.24 -21.07
N LYS A 358 -8.38 42.44 -20.68
CA LYS A 358 -9.31 43.25 -21.49
C LYS A 358 -8.71 43.72 -22.81
N SER A 359 -7.41 43.97 -22.87
CA SER A 359 -6.71 44.40 -24.09
C SER A 359 -6.34 43.25 -25.02
N HIS A 360 -6.57 41.99 -24.63
CA HIS A 360 -6.24 40.84 -25.46
C HIS A 360 -7.22 40.71 -26.63
N GLN A 361 -6.73 40.36 -27.83
CA GLN A 361 -7.56 40.29 -29.05
C GLN A 361 -8.78 39.37 -28.92
N ASN A 362 -8.68 38.32 -28.10
CA ASN A 362 -9.76 37.34 -27.86
C ASN A 362 -10.69 37.71 -26.69
N ALA A 363 -10.59 38.92 -26.14
CA ALA A 363 -11.41 39.36 -25.00
C ALA A 363 -12.78 39.88 -25.39
N TRP A 364 -12.98 40.23 -26.67
CA TRP A 364 -14.20 40.88 -27.17
C TRP A 364 -15.53 40.21 -26.75
N PRO A 365 -15.66 38.87 -26.64
CA PRO A 365 -16.94 38.27 -26.24
C PRO A 365 -17.26 38.45 -24.76
N PHE A 366 -16.25 38.74 -23.94
CA PHE A 366 -16.35 38.76 -22.48
C PHE A 366 -16.34 40.18 -21.91
N MET A 367 -16.34 41.19 -22.77
CA MET A 367 -16.20 42.60 -22.35
C MET A 367 -17.42 43.12 -21.59
N GLU A 368 -18.60 42.62 -21.89
CA GLU A 368 -19.87 43.02 -21.28
C GLU A 368 -20.74 41.80 -20.94
N PRO A 369 -21.77 41.96 -20.06
CA PRO A 369 -22.74 40.92 -19.80
C PRO A 369 -23.44 40.45 -21.09
N VAL A 370 -23.59 39.13 -21.25
CA VAL A 370 -24.24 38.52 -22.41
C VAL A 370 -25.69 38.98 -22.54
N LYS A 371 -26.08 39.59 -23.66
CA LYS A 371 -27.47 40.05 -23.86
C LYS A 371 -28.38 38.89 -24.24
N LYS A 372 -29.60 38.88 -23.69
CA LYS A 372 -30.63 37.87 -24.01
C LYS A 372 -30.97 37.79 -25.50
N THR A 373 -30.85 38.90 -26.22
CA THR A 373 -31.10 39.00 -27.66
C THR A 373 -30.00 38.34 -28.50
N GLU A 374 -28.78 38.27 -27.97
CA GLU A 374 -27.60 37.74 -28.68
C GLU A 374 -27.38 36.26 -28.35
N ALA A 375 -27.86 35.78 -27.20
CA ALA A 375 -27.72 34.40 -26.75
C ALA A 375 -29.07 33.84 -26.20
N PRO A 376 -29.91 33.26 -27.06
CA PRO A 376 -31.20 32.68 -26.66
C PRO A 376 -31.05 31.57 -25.61
N GLY A 377 -31.79 31.66 -24.51
CA GLY A 377 -31.76 30.65 -23.45
C GLY A 377 -30.51 30.67 -22.56
N TYR A 378 -29.56 31.59 -22.78
CA TYR A 378 -28.30 31.66 -22.02
C TYR A 378 -28.49 31.63 -20.50
N TYR A 379 -29.40 32.44 -19.97
CA TYR A 379 -29.66 32.50 -18.51
C TYR A 379 -30.50 31.34 -17.96
N GLN A 380 -31.00 30.45 -18.81
CA GLN A 380 -31.62 29.19 -18.40
C GLN A 380 -30.57 28.09 -18.22
N VAL A 381 -29.50 28.14 -19.04
CA VAL A 381 -28.38 27.20 -18.99
C VAL A 381 -27.34 27.67 -17.95
N ILE A 382 -26.94 28.94 -17.99
CA ILE A 382 -25.88 29.50 -17.17
C ILE A 382 -26.45 30.14 -15.90
N ARG A 383 -26.24 29.45 -14.78
CA ARG A 383 -26.75 29.85 -13.45
C ARG A 383 -26.06 31.09 -12.86
N PHE A 384 -24.77 31.28 -13.15
CA PHE A 384 -23.96 32.35 -12.56
C PHE A 384 -23.18 33.11 -13.65
N PRO A 385 -23.84 34.04 -14.38
CA PRO A 385 -23.18 34.82 -15.42
C PRO A 385 -22.05 35.68 -14.85
N MET A 386 -20.98 35.87 -15.64
CA MET A 386 -19.82 36.70 -15.29
C MET A 386 -19.19 37.28 -16.55
N ASP A 387 -18.60 38.46 -16.46
CA ASP A 387 -17.98 39.20 -17.55
C ASP A 387 -16.94 40.20 -17.03
N LEU A 388 -16.10 40.74 -17.91
CA LEU A 388 -14.98 41.61 -17.56
C LEU A 388 -15.40 43.01 -17.10
N LYS A 389 -16.60 43.48 -17.46
CA LYS A 389 -17.16 44.75 -16.94
C LYS A 389 -17.61 44.58 -15.49
N THR A 390 -18.35 43.52 -15.19
CA THR A 390 -18.70 43.14 -13.80
C THR A 390 -17.45 42.93 -12.95
N MET A 391 -16.42 42.24 -13.46
CA MET A 391 -15.13 42.12 -12.75
C MET A 391 -14.45 43.47 -12.55
N SER A 392 -14.53 44.41 -13.51
CA SER A 392 -13.98 45.77 -13.36
C SER A 392 -14.66 46.54 -12.24
N GLU A 393 -15.99 46.43 -12.11
CA GLU A 393 -16.79 47.06 -11.06
C GLU A 393 -16.48 46.46 -9.69
N ARG A 394 -16.44 45.12 -9.59
CA ARG A 394 -16.04 44.41 -8.36
C ARG A 394 -14.63 44.76 -7.91
N LEU A 395 -13.70 44.90 -8.85
CA LEU A 395 -12.35 45.33 -8.51
C LEU A 395 -12.36 46.74 -7.92
N LYS A 396 -13.00 47.71 -8.58
CA LYS A 396 -13.14 49.09 -8.08
C LYS A 396 -13.78 49.15 -6.70
N SER A 397 -14.76 48.30 -6.41
CA SER A 397 -15.44 48.22 -5.11
C SER A 397 -14.64 47.46 -4.03
N ARG A 398 -13.36 47.14 -4.27
CA ARG A 398 -12.49 46.38 -3.37
C ARG A 398 -13.04 44.98 -2.99
N TYR A 399 -13.86 44.39 -3.85
CA TYR A 399 -14.46 43.05 -3.61
C TYR A 399 -13.40 41.93 -3.57
N TYR A 400 -12.35 42.03 -4.39
CA TYR A 400 -11.30 41.02 -4.48
C TYR A 400 -10.26 41.18 -3.37
N THR A 401 -10.64 40.80 -2.14
CA THR A 401 -9.77 40.81 -0.95
C THR A 401 -8.70 39.71 -0.98
N THR A 402 -8.87 38.72 -1.85
CA THR A 402 -7.90 37.65 -2.08
C THR A 402 -7.78 37.35 -3.57
N ARG A 403 -6.61 36.90 -4.02
CA ARG A 403 -6.40 36.48 -5.42
C ARG A 403 -7.38 35.37 -5.86
N LYS A 404 -7.78 34.50 -4.93
CA LYS A 404 -8.68 33.36 -5.19
C LYS A 404 -10.06 33.81 -5.66
N LEU A 405 -10.59 34.90 -5.09
CA LEU A 405 -11.88 35.47 -5.52
C LEU A 405 -11.81 35.97 -6.97
N PHE A 406 -10.73 36.65 -7.33
CA PHE A 406 -10.51 37.14 -8.70
C PHE A 406 -10.38 35.99 -9.70
N MET A 407 -9.61 34.95 -9.34
CA MET A 407 -9.43 33.75 -10.17
C MET A 407 -10.75 33.01 -10.40
N ALA A 408 -11.58 32.88 -9.37
CA ALA A 408 -12.86 32.19 -9.47
C ALA A 408 -13.82 32.89 -10.45
N ASP A 409 -13.88 34.23 -10.42
CA ASP A 409 -14.68 34.99 -11.38
C ASP A 409 -14.11 34.89 -12.80
N MET A 410 -12.79 34.97 -12.97
CA MET A 410 -12.15 34.82 -14.29
C MET A 410 -12.39 33.41 -14.89
N GLN A 411 -12.24 32.36 -14.09
CA GLN A 411 -12.50 30.98 -14.51
C GLN A 411 -13.98 30.76 -14.85
N ARG A 412 -14.89 31.45 -14.15
CA ARG A 412 -16.33 31.38 -14.43
C ARG A 412 -16.68 31.93 -15.80
N ILE A 413 -16.02 33.01 -16.26
CA ILE A 413 -16.18 33.54 -17.62
C ILE A 413 -15.90 32.44 -18.65
N PHE A 414 -14.77 31.75 -18.54
CA PHE A 414 -14.36 30.72 -19.51
C PHE A 414 -15.22 29.47 -19.43
N THR A 415 -15.57 29.04 -18.22
CA THR A 415 -16.38 27.83 -18.00
C THR A 415 -17.81 28.03 -18.54
N ASN A 416 -18.44 29.17 -18.23
CA ASN A 416 -19.76 29.50 -18.76
C ASN A 416 -19.76 29.57 -20.29
N CYS A 417 -18.70 30.12 -20.88
CA CYS A 417 -18.56 30.18 -22.34
C CYS A 417 -18.52 28.77 -22.95
N ARG A 418 -17.75 27.86 -22.36
CA ARG A 418 -17.63 26.47 -22.84
C ARG A 418 -18.85 25.61 -22.58
N GLU A 419 -19.62 25.94 -21.54
CA GLU A 419 -20.86 25.24 -21.21
C GLU A 419 -21.99 25.61 -22.18
N TYR A 420 -22.07 26.88 -22.57
CA TYR A 420 -23.11 27.35 -23.47
C TYR A 420 -22.78 27.13 -24.96
N ASN A 421 -21.51 27.31 -25.36
CA ASN A 421 -21.12 27.26 -26.77
C ASN A 421 -20.46 25.92 -27.14
N PRO A 422 -20.65 25.41 -28.37
CA PRO A 422 -19.97 24.20 -28.82
C PRO A 422 -18.45 24.41 -29.01
N PRO A 423 -17.63 23.35 -28.89
CA PRO A 423 -16.16 23.42 -29.01
C PRO A 423 -15.63 24.08 -30.30
N GLU A 424 -16.38 23.96 -31.39
CA GLU A 424 -16.01 24.45 -32.72
C GLU A 424 -16.20 25.97 -32.86
N SER A 425 -17.02 26.57 -31.98
CA SER A 425 -17.37 27.98 -32.03
C SER A 425 -16.18 28.90 -31.78
N GLU A 426 -16.24 30.10 -32.37
CA GLU A 426 -15.23 31.14 -32.15
C GLU A 426 -15.18 31.57 -30.68
N TYR A 427 -16.33 31.63 -30.00
CA TYR A 427 -16.45 31.92 -28.57
C TYR A 427 -15.67 30.94 -27.69
N TYR A 428 -15.80 29.63 -27.97
CA TYR A 428 -15.08 28.58 -27.24
C TYR A 428 -13.57 28.69 -27.45
N LYS A 429 -13.13 28.97 -28.69
CA LYS A 429 -11.72 29.22 -29.01
C LYS A 429 -11.18 30.45 -28.29
N CYS A 430 -11.94 31.55 -28.27
CA CYS A 430 -11.59 32.77 -27.53
C CYS A 430 -11.43 32.49 -26.03
N ALA A 431 -12.33 31.71 -25.42
CA ALA A 431 -12.25 31.35 -24.01
C ALA A 431 -10.95 30.60 -23.68
N ASN A 432 -10.58 29.59 -24.47
CA ASN A 432 -9.36 28.81 -24.21
C ASN A 432 -8.08 29.64 -24.37
N LEU A 433 -8.02 30.48 -25.41
CA LEU A 433 -6.86 31.33 -25.65
C LEU A 433 -6.71 32.40 -24.56
N LEU A 434 -7.82 33.01 -24.15
CA LEU A 434 -7.80 34.03 -23.10
C LEU A 434 -7.53 33.45 -21.72
N GLU A 435 -8.02 32.25 -21.42
CA GLU A 435 -7.71 31.51 -20.19
C GLU A 435 -6.22 31.20 -20.08
N LYS A 436 -5.61 30.67 -21.15
CA LYS A 436 -4.17 30.43 -21.20
C LYS A 436 -3.37 31.71 -20.97
N PHE A 437 -3.75 32.80 -21.64
CA PHE A 437 -3.10 34.11 -21.46
C PHE A 437 -3.24 34.62 -20.02
N PHE A 438 -4.43 34.53 -19.43
CA PHE A 438 -4.67 34.91 -18.04
C PHE A 438 -3.78 34.13 -17.07
N TYR A 439 -3.66 32.80 -17.22
CA TYR A 439 -2.80 31.98 -16.38
C TYR A 439 -1.32 32.35 -16.50
N THR A 440 -0.85 32.74 -17.70
CA THR A 440 0.50 33.29 -17.86
C THR A 440 0.67 34.59 -17.06
N LYS A 441 -0.28 35.53 -17.15
CA LYS A 441 -0.19 36.82 -16.46
C LYS A 441 -0.26 36.72 -14.94
N ILE A 442 -1.10 35.83 -14.41
CA ILE A 442 -1.20 35.64 -12.96
C ILE A 442 0.03 34.92 -12.39
N LYS A 443 0.70 34.04 -13.18
CA LYS A 443 1.98 33.42 -12.83
C LYS A 443 3.12 34.44 -12.85
N GLU A 444 3.20 35.29 -13.88
CA GLU A 444 4.17 36.41 -13.96
C GLU A 444 4.04 37.37 -12.77
N ALA A 445 2.82 37.61 -12.29
CA ALA A 445 2.56 38.45 -11.11
C ALA A 445 2.90 37.77 -9.76
N GLY A 446 3.39 36.52 -9.77
CA GLY A 446 3.70 35.75 -8.57
C GLY A 446 2.47 35.48 -7.69
N LEU A 447 1.29 35.37 -8.31
CA LEU A 447 0.02 35.12 -7.63
C LEU A 447 -0.44 33.66 -7.75
N ILE A 448 0.40 32.76 -8.30
CA ILE A 448 0.23 31.30 -8.22
C ILE A 448 1.63 30.71 -8.07
N GLU A 449 1.77 29.65 -7.27
CA GLU A 449 3.05 28.94 -7.09
C GLU A 449 3.47 28.19 -8.36
N LYS A 450 4.77 27.84 -8.43
CA LYS A 450 5.44 27.38 -9.66
C LYS A 450 4.91 26.06 -10.21
#